data_AF-A0A401GMK4-F1
#
_entry.id   AF-A0A401GMK4-F1
#
_cell.length_a   1.000
_cell.length_b   1.000
_cell.length_c   1.000
_cell.angle_alpha   90.00
_cell.angle_beta   90.00
_cell.angle_gamma   90.00
#
_symmetry.space_group_name_H-M   'P 1'
#
loop_
_entity.id
_entity.type
_entity.pdbx_description
1 polymer ?
#
loop_
_entity_poly.entity_id
_entity_poly.type
_entity_poly.pdbx_seq_one_letter_code
_entity_poly.pdbx_strand_id
1 'polypeptide(L)'
;MTHNATIHDLPDDVLLLIFKAVYSMSRKYPGRDNRSVSIFEADKDDVIWQDEAVTSPSNLFPDSLVPVSRLWKDTLSSVSDFWTRLTIFVDRRPTPLSAIISRLALSGERVLEITLTRRQGSWSGTDLSEQARVNAAIALLSVHMSRWKTLRLDVLHSSSVLRPHVAMHGDAANLVDLRLHSRLKDAPLLAYWSPLVIQATDDSIACLRRTSSRPIAGSISKPDHRLPSLRIDVTSINSFALPGCQSCSWTASSFLLRILTRQSRGCPSGN
;
A
#
# COMPACT_ATOMS: atom_id res chain seq x y z
N MET A 1 44.94 -27.54 -10.59
CA MET A 1 43.66 -27.10 -11.18
C MET A 1 42.87 -26.43 -10.08
N THR A 2 42.75 -25.10 -10.10
CA THR A 2 41.95 -24.34 -9.13
C THR A 2 40.53 -24.24 -9.67
N HIS A 3 39.58 -24.94 -9.07
CA HIS A 3 38.17 -24.71 -9.35
C HIS A 3 37.79 -23.34 -8.77
N ASN A 4 37.43 -22.40 -9.64
CA ASN A 4 36.83 -21.15 -9.21
C ASN A 4 35.41 -21.45 -8.74
N ALA A 5 35.20 -21.46 -7.43
CA ALA A 5 33.86 -21.52 -6.87
C ALA A 5 33.08 -20.29 -7.33
N THR A 6 31.96 -20.52 -7.99
CA THR A 6 31.03 -19.48 -8.42
C THR A 6 29.89 -19.35 -7.42
N ILE A 7 29.19 -18.23 -7.44
CA ILE A 7 28.03 -18.02 -6.56
C ILE A 7 26.88 -19.00 -6.83
N HIS A 8 26.90 -19.66 -7.98
CA HIS A 8 25.94 -20.70 -8.36
C HIS A 8 26.22 -22.05 -7.68
N ASP A 9 27.41 -22.22 -7.10
CA ASP A 9 27.79 -23.42 -6.36
C ASP A 9 27.37 -23.35 -4.88
N LEU A 10 26.77 -22.23 -4.45
CA LEU A 10 26.26 -22.08 -3.09
C LEU A 10 24.95 -22.88 -2.92
N PRO A 11 24.82 -23.66 -1.83
CA PRO A 11 23.55 -24.25 -1.43
C PRO A 11 22.43 -23.20 -1.24
N ASP A 12 21.18 -23.57 -1.54
CA ASP A 12 20.01 -22.69 -1.47
C ASP A 12 19.79 -22.07 -0.09
N ASP A 13 20.10 -22.81 0.98
CA ASP A 13 19.99 -22.35 2.37
C ASP A 13 21.01 -21.25 2.69
N VAL A 14 22.24 -21.37 2.18
CA VAL A 14 23.27 -20.33 2.31
C VAL A 14 22.85 -19.08 1.55
N LEU A 15 22.33 -19.24 0.32
CA LEU A 15 21.83 -18.11 -0.47
C LEU A 15 20.64 -17.41 0.22
N LEU A 16 19.74 -18.20 0.81
CA LEU A 16 18.62 -17.67 1.57
C LEU A 16 19.07 -16.91 2.82
N LEU A 17 20.10 -17.38 3.53
CA LEU A 17 20.69 -16.66 4.66
C LEU A 17 21.25 -15.31 4.24
N ILE A 18 21.93 -15.24 3.08
CA ILE A 18 22.41 -13.99 2.50
C ILE A 18 21.24 -13.05 2.21
N PHE A 19 20.17 -13.53 1.57
CA PHE A 19 19.00 -12.70 1.29
C PHE A 19 18.29 -12.22 2.54
N LYS A 20 18.18 -13.04 3.58
CA LYS A 20 17.66 -12.61 4.89
C LYS A 20 18.52 -11.52 5.51
N ALA A 21 19.84 -11.62 5.40
CA ALA A 21 20.75 -10.58 5.86
C ALA A 21 20.56 -9.26 5.08
N VAL A 22 20.52 -9.32 3.74
CA VAL A 22 20.28 -8.14 2.89
C VAL A 22 18.91 -7.51 3.19
N TYR A 23 17.87 -8.33 3.33
CA TYR A 23 16.53 -7.88 3.70
C TYR A 23 16.53 -7.18 5.07
N SER A 24 17.22 -7.75 6.06
CA SER A 24 17.37 -7.13 7.39
C SER A 24 18.08 -5.78 7.30
N MET A 25 19.14 -5.67 6.50
CA MET A 25 19.88 -4.42 6.30
C MET A 25 19.05 -3.33 5.62
N SER A 26 18.11 -3.69 4.74
CA SER A 26 17.20 -2.72 4.11
C SER A 26 16.18 -2.09 5.09
N ARG A 27 16.06 -2.65 6.31
CA ARG A 27 15.19 -2.17 7.38
C ARG A 27 16.00 -1.37 8.41
N LYS A 28 15.48 -0.22 8.84
CA LYS A 28 15.94 0.54 10.00
C LYS A 28 14.94 0.36 11.14
N TYR A 29 15.46 0.13 12.34
CA TYR A 29 14.68 0.15 13.57
C TYR A 29 14.97 1.48 14.27
N PRO A 30 13.99 2.40 14.40
CA PRO A 30 14.16 3.62 15.14
C PRO A 30 14.41 3.29 16.62
N GLY A 31 15.49 3.83 17.18
CA GLY A 31 15.74 3.78 18.64
C GLY A 31 16.69 2.67 19.14
N ARG A 32 17.33 1.90 18.26
CA ARG A 32 18.40 0.98 18.68
C ARG A 32 19.74 1.47 18.15
N ASP A 33 20.59 1.97 19.05
CA ASP A 33 21.98 2.30 18.73
C ASP A 33 22.66 1.05 18.15
N ASN A 34 23.37 1.21 17.02
CA ASN A 34 23.90 0.15 16.15
C ASN A 34 24.89 -0.86 16.79
N ARG A 35 25.05 -0.88 18.12
CA ARG A 35 26.18 -1.56 18.78
C ARG A 35 25.95 -2.99 19.25
N SER A 36 24.73 -3.54 19.22
CA SER A 36 24.53 -4.96 19.50
C SER A 36 23.13 -5.42 19.10
N VAL A 37 22.98 -5.93 17.89
CA VAL A 37 21.74 -6.55 17.43
C VAL A 37 21.92 -8.07 17.41
N SER A 38 21.28 -8.77 18.34
CA SER A 38 20.91 -10.16 18.11
C SER A 38 19.93 -10.16 16.92
N ILE A 39 20.29 -10.84 15.84
CA ILE A 39 19.57 -10.88 14.55
C ILE A 39 18.10 -11.37 14.69
N PHE A 40 17.72 -11.91 15.85
CA PHE A 40 16.54 -12.76 15.98
C PHE A 40 15.35 -12.16 16.74
N GLU A 41 15.46 -11.00 17.41
CA GLU A 41 14.35 -10.44 18.20
C GLU A 41 14.29 -8.91 18.10
N ALA A 42 13.79 -8.40 16.97
CA ALA A 42 13.37 -7.00 16.87
C ALA A 42 11.84 -6.93 16.95
N ASP A 43 11.36 -6.10 17.86
CA ASP A 43 9.94 -5.77 18.01
C ASP A 43 9.39 -5.21 16.69
N LYS A 44 8.24 -5.73 16.24
CA LYS A 44 7.81 -5.69 14.83
C LYS A 44 7.11 -4.39 14.42
N ASP A 45 6.87 -3.51 15.37
CA ASP A 45 5.82 -2.51 15.19
C ASP A 45 6.30 -1.15 14.65
N ASP A 46 7.58 -0.80 14.81
CA ASP A 46 8.15 0.43 14.23
C ASP A 46 9.32 0.10 13.30
N VAL A 47 9.04 -0.32 12.08
CA VAL A 47 10.09 -0.49 11.05
C VAL A 47 10.03 0.67 10.08
N ILE A 48 11.15 1.37 9.92
CA ILE A 48 11.33 2.43 8.94
C ILE A 48 12.25 1.87 7.85
N TRP A 49 11.88 1.97 6.58
CA TRP A 49 12.77 1.54 5.50
C TRP A 49 13.88 2.57 5.28
N GLN A 50 15.12 2.11 5.04
CA GLN A 50 16.25 3.03 4.81
C GLN A 50 16.09 3.82 3.50
N ASP A 51 15.38 3.24 2.53
CA ASP A 51 15.36 3.71 1.14
C ASP A 51 14.24 4.73 0.86
N GLU A 52 13.97 5.69 1.75
CA GLU A 52 12.89 6.66 1.49
C GLU A 52 13.18 7.54 0.25
N ALA A 53 14.45 7.66 -0.17
CA ALA A 53 14.84 8.24 -1.44
C ALA A 53 14.74 7.21 -2.59
N VAL A 54 13.54 6.71 -2.87
CA VAL A 54 13.32 5.74 -3.96
C VAL A 54 13.52 6.42 -5.33
N THR A 55 14.72 6.32 -5.89
CA THR A 55 15.00 6.80 -7.24
C THR A 55 14.65 5.75 -8.31
N SER A 56 14.74 4.45 -8.00
CA SER A 56 14.56 3.39 -8.99
C SER A 56 14.14 2.05 -8.36
N PRO A 57 13.20 1.31 -8.99
CA PRO A 57 12.81 -0.04 -8.54
C PRO A 57 13.99 -1.01 -8.49
N SER A 58 14.93 -0.86 -9.42
CA SER A 58 16.11 -1.73 -9.56
C SER A 58 17.09 -1.67 -8.39
N ASN A 59 16.91 -0.73 -7.46
CA ASN A 59 17.75 -0.62 -6.26
C ASN A 59 17.04 -1.16 -5.01
N LEU A 60 15.75 -1.48 -5.11
CA LEU A 60 14.98 -1.97 -3.98
C LEU A 60 15.11 -3.48 -3.88
N PHE A 61 15.35 -3.98 -2.67
CA PHE A 61 15.15 -5.39 -2.39
C PHE A 61 13.64 -5.72 -2.46
N PRO A 62 13.22 -6.86 -3.04
CA PRO A 62 14.04 -7.88 -3.71
C PRO A 62 14.26 -7.62 -5.22
N ASP A 63 13.61 -6.60 -5.80
CA ASP A 63 13.58 -6.32 -7.24
C ASP A 63 14.97 -6.18 -7.87
N SER A 64 15.96 -5.67 -7.13
CA SER A 64 17.36 -5.53 -7.57
C SER A 64 18.05 -6.88 -7.81
N LEU A 65 17.62 -7.93 -7.12
CA LEU A 65 18.25 -9.24 -7.10
C LEU A 65 17.57 -10.24 -8.05
N VAL A 66 16.29 -10.05 -8.35
CA VAL A 66 15.50 -10.86 -9.28
C VAL A 66 16.15 -11.04 -10.66
N PRO A 67 16.75 -10.01 -11.31
CA PRO A 67 17.33 -10.17 -12.64
C PRO A 67 18.72 -10.83 -12.65
N VAL A 68 19.34 -11.07 -11.48
CA VAL A 68 20.73 -11.57 -11.40
C VAL A 68 20.85 -13.00 -11.95
N SER A 69 20.00 -13.91 -11.48
CA SER A 69 19.95 -15.29 -11.99
C SER A 69 18.59 -15.95 -11.71
N ARG A 70 18.29 -17.04 -12.43
CA ARG A 70 17.06 -17.83 -12.18
C ARG A 70 17.04 -18.40 -10.77
N LEU A 71 18.17 -18.95 -10.32
CA LEU A 71 18.33 -19.47 -8.97
C LEU A 71 17.96 -18.42 -7.92
N TRP A 72 18.47 -17.20 -8.06
CA TRP A 72 18.20 -16.10 -7.13
C TRP A 72 16.72 -15.73 -7.10
N LYS A 73 16.11 -15.62 -8.28
CA LYS A 73 14.68 -15.36 -8.39
C LYS A 73 13.85 -16.45 -7.72
N ASP A 74 14.17 -17.72 -7.94
CA ASP A 74 13.42 -18.85 -7.40
C ASP A 74 13.57 -18.92 -5.88
N THR A 75 14.79 -18.75 -5.36
CA THR A 75 15.05 -18.67 -3.91
C THR A 75 14.33 -17.48 -3.27
N LEU A 76 14.36 -16.29 -3.88
CA LEU A 76 13.61 -15.12 -3.37
C LEU A 76 12.10 -15.33 -3.41
N SER A 77 11.58 -15.98 -4.46
CA SER A 77 10.16 -16.27 -4.62
C SER A 77 9.65 -17.30 -3.61
N SER A 78 10.53 -18.12 -3.04
CA SER A 78 10.19 -19.11 -2.01
C SER A 78 9.83 -18.48 -0.64
N VAL A 79 10.18 -17.20 -0.42
CA VAL A 79 9.99 -16.53 0.87
C VAL A 79 9.07 -15.32 0.74
N SER A 80 7.81 -15.49 1.16
CA SER A 80 6.77 -14.47 1.09
C SER A 80 7.10 -13.17 1.83
N ASP A 81 7.89 -13.25 2.91
CA ASP A 81 8.27 -12.08 3.72
C ASP A 81 9.04 -11.03 2.91
N PHE A 82 9.77 -11.45 1.89
CA PHE A 82 10.52 -10.56 0.99
C PHE A 82 9.61 -9.72 0.07
N TRP A 83 8.36 -10.13 -0.13
CA TRP A 83 7.43 -9.52 -1.08
C TRP A 83 6.33 -8.70 -0.40
N THR A 84 6.48 -8.39 0.89
CA THR A 84 5.51 -7.61 1.69
C THR A 84 5.58 -6.10 1.43
N ARG A 85 6.70 -5.61 0.87
CA ARG A 85 6.90 -4.21 0.51
C ARG A 85 6.59 -3.98 -0.97
N LEU A 86 5.50 -3.29 -1.28
CA LEU A 86 5.08 -3.00 -2.65
C LEU A 86 5.37 -1.53 -2.98
N THR A 87 6.31 -1.30 -3.90
CA THR A 87 6.53 0.03 -4.49
C THR A 87 5.97 0.08 -5.90
N ILE A 88 4.95 0.91 -6.10
CA ILE A 88 4.21 1.03 -7.34
C ILE A 88 4.46 2.41 -7.93
N PHE A 89 5.04 2.44 -9.13
CA PHE A 89 5.29 3.69 -9.83
C PHE A 89 4.07 4.09 -10.66
N VAL A 90 3.61 5.33 -10.49
CA VAL A 90 2.45 5.90 -11.19
C VAL A 90 2.83 7.03 -12.16
N ASP A 91 4.12 7.15 -12.48
CA ASP A 91 4.64 8.09 -13.49
C ASP A 91 4.38 7.63 -14.94
N ARG A 92 5.05 8.23 -15.92
CA ARG A 92 4.90 7.94 -17.36
C ARG A 92 5.27 6.49 -17.76
N ARG A 93 6.09 5.80 -16.97
CA ARG A 93 6.44 4.39 -17.13
C ARG A 93 5.95 3.64 -15.90
N PRO A 94 4.62 3.46 -15.75
CA PRO A 94 4.06 2.90 -14.55
C PRO A 94 4.50 1.46 -14.32
N THR A 95 4.45 1.01 -13.07
CA THR A 95 4.61 -0.41 -12.76
C THR A 95 3.49 -1.19 -13.47
N PRO A 96 3.82 -2.19 -14.32
CA PRO A 96 2.79 -2.98 -14.99
C PRO A 96 1.86 -3.65 -13.98
N LEU A 97 0.55 -3.64 -14.27
CA LEU A 97 -0.45 -4.25 -13.37
C LEU A 97 -0.18 -5.73 -13.13
N SER A 98 0.31 -6.45 -14.15
CA SER A 98 0.74 -7.86 -14.03
C SER A 98 1.84 -8.04 -12.99
N ALA A 99 2.80 -7.12 -12.91
CA ALA A 99 3.86 -7.17 -11.90
C ALA A 99 3.32 -6.93 -10.49
N ILE A 100 2.30 -6.07 -10.34
CA ILE A 100 1.62 -5.87 -9.04
C ILE A 100 0.92 -7.16 -8.62
N ILE A 101 0.18 -7.79 -9.53
CA ILE A 101 -0.51 -9.07 -9.29
C ILE A 101 0.48 -10.17 -8.89
N SER A 102 1.60 -10.30 -9.61
CA SER A 102 2.63 -11.29 -9.28
C SER A 102 3.23 -11.05 -7.89
N ARG A 103 3.50 -9.81 -7.50
CA ARG A 103 4.01 -9.50 -6.14
C ARG A 103 2.98 -9.80 -5.06
N LEU A 104 1.71 -9.49 -5.31
CA LEU A 104 0.62 -9.84 -4.41
C LEU A 104 0.52 -11.36 -4.20
N ALA A 105 0.65 -12.15 -5.28
CA ALA A 105 0.67 -13.61 -5.19
C ALA A 105 1.88 -14.12 -4.38
N LEU A 106 3.09 -13.60 -4.63
CA LEU A 106 4.31 -13.99 -3.92
C LEU A 106 4.26 -13.62 -2.42
N SER A 107 3.58 -12.53 -2.08
CA SER A 107 3.42 -12.10 -0.69
C SER A 107 2.48 -12.99 0.14
N GLY A 108 1.72 -13.90 -0.48
CA GLY A 108 0.77 -14.78 0.21
C GLY A 108 -0.29 -13.99 0.99
N GLU A 109 -0.56 -14.37 2.25
CA GLU A 109 -1.51 -13.68 3.15
C GLU A 109 -0.82 -12.70 4.14
N ARG A 110 0.43 -12.34 3.86
CA ARG A 110 1.19 -11.46 4.75
C ARG A 110 0.65 -10.03 4.72
N VAL A 111 0.88 -9.29 5.80
CA VAL A 111 0.61 -7.86 5.87
C VAL A 111 1.46 -7.09 4.85
N LEU A 112 0.87 -6.06 4.26
CA LEU A 112 1.44 -5.33 3.13
C LEU A 112 1.80 -3.90 3.52
N GLU A 113 2.98 -3.48 3.07
CA GLU A 113 3.46 -2.11 3.17
C GLU A 113 3.53 -1.52 1.76
N ILE A 114 2.56 -0.67 1.45
CA ILE A 114 2.29 -0.21 0.09
C ILE A 114 2.72 1.24 -0.06
N THR A 115 3.50 1.52 -1.10
CA THR A 115 3.89 2.88 -1.53
C THR A 115 3.57 3.06 -3.00
N LEU A 116 2.67 4.01 -3.30
CA LEU A 116 2.42 4.51 -4.65
C LEU A 116 3.15 5.83 -4.80
N THR A 117 4.08 5.92 -5.74
CA THR A 117 4.91 7.12 -5.91
C THR A 117 5.34 7.34 -7.36
N ARG A 118 6.04 8.44 -7.63
CA ARG A 118 6.68 8.73 -8.91
C ARG A 118 8.20 8.64 -8.76
N ARG A 119 8.91 8.26 -9.82
CA ARG A 119 10.37 8.28 -9.81
C ARG A 119 10.92 9.69 -9.71
N GLN A 120 12.11 9.85 -9.13
CA GLN A 120 12.81 11.13 -9.16
C GLN A 120 12.99 11.61 -10.61
N GLY A 121 12.90 12.93 -10.82
CA GLY A 121 12.93 13.54 -12.16
C GLY A 121 11.63 13.44 -12.95
N SER A 122 10.63 12.65 -12.52
CA SER A 122 9.33 12.55 -13.18
C SER A 122 8.25 13.50 -12.61
N TRP A 123 8.66 14.45 -11.78
CA TRP A 123 7.79 15.43 -11.12
C TRP A 123 7.50 16.68 -11.96
N SER A 124 8.05 16.77 -13.18
CA SER A 124 7.89 17.92 -14.06
C SER A 124 6.73 17.75 -15.04
N GLY A 125 5.98 18.84 -15.24
CA GLY A 125 4.88 18.95 -16.20
C GLY A 125 3.57 18.32 -15.73
N THR A 126 2.48 18.62 -16.44
CA THR A 126 1.15 18.05 -16.17
C THR A 126 1.08 16.58 -16.61
N ASP A 127 0.32 15.77 -15.88
CA ASP A 127 0.17 14.34 -16.12
C ASP A 127 -1.29 13.93 -15.92
N LEU A 128 -2.09 14.19 -16.95
CA LEU A 128 -3.55 14.00 -16.91
C LEU A 128 -3.96 12.54 -16.70
N SER A 129 -3.06 11.60 -16.99
CA SER A 129 -3.32 10.17 -16.86
C SER A 129 -2.87 9.59 -15.51
N GLU A 130 -2.27 10.39 -14.62
CA GLU A 130 -1.83 9.92 -13.29
C GLU A 130 -3.00 9.37 -12.48
N GLN A 131 -4.12 10.09 -12.43
CA GLN A 131 -5.31 9.68 -11.69
C GLN A 131 -5.81 8.30 -12.15
N ALA A 132 -5.87 8.07 -13.47
CA ALA A 132 -6.29 6.79 -14.03
C ALA A 132 -5.36 5.64 -13.60
N ARG A 133 -4.04 5.88 -13.56
CA ARG A 133 -3.05 4.87 -13.14
C ARG A 133 -3.11 4.59 -11.64
N VAL A 134 -3.30 5.62 -10.81
CA VAL A 134 -3.51 5.45 -9.37
C VAL A 134 -4.78 4.65 -9.12
N ASN A 135 -5.89 5.00 -9.78
CA ASN A 135 -7.15 4.27 -9.64
C ASN A 135 -7.03 2.80 -10.06
N ALA A 136 -6.35 2.51 -11.17
CA ALA A 136 -6.12 1.14 -11.61
C ALA A 136 -5.29 0.33 -10.60
N ALA A 137 -4.23 0.91 -10.03
CA ALA A 137 -3.43 0.26 -9.00
C ALA A 137 -4.25 0.00 -7.73
N ILE A 138 -5.02 0.98 -7.28
CA ILE A 138 -5.82 0.90 -6.06
C ILE A 138 -6.98 -0.09 -6.20
N ALA A 139 -7.61 -0.16 -7.37
CA ALA A 139 -8.65 -1.16 -7.65
C ALA A 139 -8.13 -2.60 -7.50
N LEU A 140 -6.86 -2.86 -7.88
CA LEU A 140 -6.24 -4.18 -7.66
C LEU A 140 -5.90 -4.41 -6.19
N LEU A 141 -5.33 -3.40 -5.53
CA LEU A 141 -4.89 -3.53 -4.14
C LEU A 141 -6.06 -3.66 -3.16
N SER A 142 -7.21 -3.03 -3.46
CA SER A 142 -8.35 -2.92 -2.53
C SER A 142 -8.97 -4.28 -2.21
N VAL A 143 -8.82 -5.27 -3.10
CA VAL A 143 -9.20 -6.67 -2.84
C VAL A 143 -8.44 -7.26 -1.65
N HIS A 144 -7.23 -6.74 -1.37
CA HIS A 144 -6.36 -7.18 -0.28
C HIS A 144 -6.29 -6.17 0.88
N MET A 145 -7.30 -5.30 1.01
CA MET A 145 -7.28 -4.19 1.98
C MET A 145 -7.13 -4.63 3.44
N SER A 146 -7.62 -5.82 3.79
CA SER A 146 -7.49 -6.39 5.13
C SER A 146 -6.03 -6.63 5.53
N ARG A 147 -5.14 -6.75 4.55
CA ARG A 147 -3.71 -7.00 4.76
C ARG A 147 -2.90 -5.71 4.84
N TRP A 148 -3.46 -4.55 4.54
CA TRP A 148 -2.69 -3.31 4.49
C TRP A 148 -2.24 -2.91 5.89
N LYS A 149 -0.91 -2.82 6.10
CA LYS A 149 -0.31 -2.24 7.31
C LYS A 149 -0.02 -0.77 7.10
N THR A 150 0.54 -0.41 5.95
CA THR A 150 0.83 0.98 5.60
C THR A 150 0.39 1.26 4.17
N LEU A 151 -0.22 2.42 3.93
CA LEU A 151 -0.47 2.94 2.59
C LEU A 151 0.10 4.36 2.49
N ARG A 152 1.08 4.53 1.61
CA ARG A 152 1.67 5.82 1.28
C ARG A 152 1.38 6.15 -0.18
N LEU A 153 0.80 7.31 -0.43
CA LEU A 153 0.52 7.83 -1.76
C LEU A 153 1.25 9.18 -1.89
N ASP A 154 2.28 9.25 -2.72
CA ASP A 154 2.98 10.49 -3.08
C ASP A 154 2.80 10.73 -4.58
N VAL A 155 1.85 11.58 -4.93
CA VAL A 155 1.41 11.83 -6.31
C VAL A 155 1.65 13.27 -6.72
N LEU A 156 1.66 13.51 -8.03
CA LEU A 156 1.86 14.85 -8.55
C LEU A 156 0.62 15.72 -8.32
N HIS A 157 -0.57 15.24 -8.71
CA HIS A 157 -1.81 16.01 -8.70
C HIS A 157 -2.69 15.66 -7.50
N SER A 158 -3.29 16.67 -6.87
CA SER A 158 -4.25 16.49 -5.77
C SER A 158 -5.49 15.67 -6.15
N SER A 159 -5.89 15.69 -7.42
CA SER A 159 -7.00 14.93 -8.00
C SER A 159 -6.69 13.44 -8.12
N SER A 160 -5.40 13.08 -8.20
CA SER A 160 -4.92 11.69 -8.14
C SER A 160 -4.93 11.14 -6.71
N VAL A 161 -5.09 11.99 -5.68
CA VAL A 161 -5.20 11.53 -4.30
C VAL A 161 -6.53 10.84 -4.10
N LEU A 162 -6.49 9.63 -3.54
CA LEU A 162 -7.69 8.87 -3.22
C LEU A 162 -8.55 9.65 -2.24
N ARG A 163 -9.83 9.77 -2.55
CA ARG A 163 -10.84 10.20 -1.57
C ARG A 163 -11.16 8.99 -0.72
N PRO A 164 -10.74 8.92 0.56
CA PRO A 164 -10.85 7.69 1.35
C PRO A 164 -12.30 7.21 1.46
N HIS A 165 -13.25 8.14 1.53
CA HIS A 165 -14.67 7.83 1.63
C HIS A 165 -15.29 7.23 0.35
N VAL A 166 -14.64 7.35 -0.82
CA VAL A 166 -15.13 6.81 -2.10
C VAL A 166 -14.32 5.59 -2.54
N ALA A 167 -13.00 5.65 -2.38
CA ALA A 167 -12.11 4.65 -2.97
C ALA A 167 -11.74 3.54 -1.99
N MET A 168 -11.85 3.77 -0.68
CA MET A 168 -11.45 2.82 0.35
C MET A 168 -12.69 2.21 1.02
N HIS A 169 -13.34 1.31 0.27
CA HIS A 169 -14.41 0.47 0.79
C HIS A 169 -13.85 -0.92 1.11
N GLY A 170 -13.69 -1.23 2.39
CA GLY A 170 -13.17 -2.51 2.83
C GLY A 170 -12.92 -2.57 4.32
N ASP A 171 -12.49 -3.73 4.78
CA ASP A 171 -11.91 -3.90 6.11
C ASP A 171 -10.41 -3.64 6.00
N ALA A 172 -9.92 -2.68 6.76
CA ALA A 172 -8.51 -2.31 6.85
C ALA A 172 -8.03 -2.45 8.30
N ALA A 173 -8.42 -3.55 8.96
CA ALA A 173 -8.15 -3.78 10.38
C ALA A 173 -6.66 -3.66 10.77
N ASN A 174 -5.75 -3.94 9.83
CA ASN A 174 -4.32 -3.90 10.07
C ASN A 174 -3.67 -2.56 9.71
N LEU A 175 -4.42 -1.57 9.20
CA LEU A 175 -3.85 -0.31 8.72
C LEU A 175 -3.42 0.56 9.89
N VAL A 176 -2.12 0.82 9.99
CA VAL A 176 -1.50 1.62 11.05
C VAL A 176 -1.07 3.01 10.55
N ASP A 177 -0.60 3.10 9.30
CA ASP A 177 -0.09 4.35 8.69
C ASP A 177 -0.77 4.60 7.35
N LEU A 178 -1.50 5.72 7.26
CA LEU A 178 -2.08 6.22 6.01
C LEU A 178 -1.52 7.61 5.72
N ARG A 179 -0.77 7.74 4.63
CA ARG A 179 -0.19 9.01 4.19
C ARG A 179 -0.60 9.32 2.77
N LEU A 180 -1.23 10.48 2.59
CA LEU A 180 -1.70 10.95 1.30
C LEU A 180 -1.06 12.31 1.03
N HIS A 181 -0.15 12.35 0.07
CA HIS A 181 0.59 13.55 -0.30
C HIS A 181 0.39 13.86 -1.79
N SER A 182 0.16 15.14 -2.07
CA SER A 182 0.17 15.69 -3.42
C SER A 182 1.05 16.92 -3.49
N ARG A 183 1.81 17.05 -4.57
CA ARG A 183 2.76 18.16 -4.72
C ARG A 183 2.15 19.38 -5.39
N LEU A 184 1.23 19.16 -6.32
CA LEU A 184 0.50 20.21 -7.01
C LEU A 184 -0.94 20.24 -6.54
N LYS A 185 -1.40 21.46 -6.23
CA LYS A 185 -2.82 21.73 -6.10
C LYS A 185 -3.38 21.88 -7.50
N ASP A 186 -4.33 21.02 -7.86
CA ASP A 186 -5.04 21.22 -9.12
C ASP A 186 -5.79 22.54 -9.02
N ALA A 187 -5.60 23.40 -10.02
CA ALA A 187 -6.55 24.48 -10.23
C ALA A 187 -7.94 23.83 -10.35
N PRO A 188 -8.96 24.30 -9.63
CA PRO A 188 -10.30 23.75 -9.77
C PRO A 188 -10.64 23.79 -11.25
N LEU A 189 -10.83 22.61 -11.86
CA LEU A 189 -11.10 22.42 -13.28
C LEU A 189 -12.42 23.09 -13.75
N LEU A 190 -12.98 24.03 -13.00
CA LEU A 190 -14.14 24.83 -13.35
C LEU A 190 -13.94 25.72 -14.59
N ALA A 191 -12.75 25.75 -15.20
CA ALA A 191 -12.49 26.52 -16.42
C ALA A 191 -12.36 25.68 -17.71
N TYR A 192 -12.29 24.34 -17.66
CA TYR A 192 -11.96 23.54 -18.86
C TYR A 192 -12.90 22.34 -19.16
N TRP A 193 -13.92 22.09 -18.33
CA TRP A 193 -15.01 21.20 -18.75
C TRP A 193 -15.94 21.99 -19.69
N SER A 194 -15.52 22.16 -20.95
CA SER A 194 -16.46 22.46 -22.03
C SER A 194 -17.40 21.24 -22.22
N PRO A 195 -18.70 21.42 -22.48
CA PRO A 195 -19.70 20.33 -22.56
C PRO A 195 -19.58 19.41 -23.79
N LEU A 196 -18.42 19.31 -24.43
CA LEU A 196 -18.23 18.46 -25.60
C LEU A 196 -17.43 17.22 -25.18
N VAL A 197 -18.00 16.04 -25.43
CA VAL A 197 -17.49 14.70 -25.14
C VAL A 197 -18.04 14.08 -23.84
N ILE A 198 -19.36 13.95 -23.78
CA ILE A 198 -19.98 12.71 -23.28
C ILE A 198 -20.99 12.26 -24.35
N GLN A 199 -20.53 11.46 -25.30
CA GLN A 199 -21.41 10.47 -25.93
C GLN A 199 -21.06 9.13 -25.27
N ALA A 200 -21.82 8.83 -24.23
CA ALA A 200 -21.92 7.49 -23.68
C ALA A 200 -22.68 6.62 -24.70
N THR A 201 -22.10 5.49 -25.08
CA THR A 201 -22.91 4.33 -25.41
C THR A 201 -23.01 3.50 -24.14
N ASP A 202 -24.13 3.70 -23.46
CA ASP A 202 -24.76 2.75 -22.56
C ASP A 202 -24.88 1.41 -23.29
N ASP A 203 -24.31 0.36 -22.73
CA ASP A 203 -24.99 -0.93 -22.57
C ASP A 203 -24.11 -1.89 -21.77
N SER A 204 -24.75 -2.57 -20.81
CA SER A 204 -24.25 -3.74 -20.07
C SER A 204 -23.51 -3.49 -18.76
N ILE A 205 -24.24 -3.22 -17.67
CA ILE A 205 -24.14 -4.02 -16.42
C ILE A 205 -25.51 -4.10 -15.76
N ALA A 206 -26.30 -5.08 -16.20
CA ALA A 206 -27.39 -5.64 -15.42
C ALA A 206 -27.11 -7.14 -15.26
N CYS A 207 -26.61 -7.57 -14.09
CA CYS A 207 -26.86 -8.88 -13.49
C CYS A 207 -26.01 -9.11 -12.24
N LEU A 208 -26.71 -9.30 -11.11
CA LEU A 208 -26.49 -10.28 -10.03
C LEU A 208 -26.53 -9.68 -8.63
N ARG A 209 -27.71 -9.77 -8.02
CA ARG A 209 -27.94 -9.79 -6.57
C ARG A 209 -28.34 -11.21 -6.13
N ARG A 210 -27.83 -11.60 -4.94
CA ARG A 210 -28.28 -12.63 -3.97
C ARG A 210 -28.05 -14.11 -4.34
N THR A 211 -27.49 -14.94 -3.46
CA THR A 211 -28.08 -15.50 -2.21
C THR A 211 -26.99 -15.94 -1.19
N SER A 212 -27.09 -15.59 0.11
CA SER A 212 -27.59 -16.39 1.27
C SER A 212 -26.79 -17.66 1.67
N SER A 213 -26.22 -17.67 2.89
CA SER A 213 -26.08 -18.87 3.74
C SER A 213 -25.78 -18.52 5.23
N ARG A 214 -26.20 -19.44 6.11
CA ARG A 214 -26.38 -19.36 7.59
C ARG A 214 -25.08 -19.45 8.43
N PRO A 215 -25.10 -19.11 9.74
CA PRO A 215 -23.93 -19.22 10.61
C PRO A 215 -23.85 -20.54 11.41
N ILE A 216 -22.62 -20.94 11.74
CA ILE A 216 -22.25 -22.02 12.67
C ILE A 216 -21.59 -21.38 13.90
N ALA A 217 -21.96 -21.85 15.10
CA ALA A 217 -21.47 -21.38 16.38
C ALA A 217 -20.09 -21.97 16.75
N GLY A 218 -19.27 -21.17 17.43
CA GLY A 218 -18.03 -21.60 18.07
C GLY A 218 -17.58 -20.56 19.10
N SER A 219 -17.45 -20.98 20.36
CA SER A 219 -17.03 -20.16 21.49
C SER A 219 -15.52 -20.25 21.70
N ILE A 220 -14.82 -19.11 21.73
CA ILE A 220 -13.41 -19.02 22.17
C ILE A 220 -13.22 -17.72 22.98
N SER A 221 -12.52 -17.84 24.11
CA SER A 221 -12.18 -16.78 25.06
C SER A 221 -11.21 -15.74 24.48
N LYS A 222 -11.38 -14.47 24.87
CA LYS A 222 -10.52 -13.35 24.46
C LYS A 222 -9.38 -13.09 25.46
N PRO A 223 -8.14 -12.93 24.99
CA PRO A 223 -7.10 -12.20 25.71
C PRO A 223 -7.17 -10.70 25.39
N ASP A 224 -6.61 -9.92 26.31
CA ASP A 224 -6.60 -8.46 26.32
C ASP A 224 -5.56 -7.92 25.31
N HIS A 225 -6.02 -7.27 24.23
CA HIS A 225 -5.15 -6.68 23.22
C HIS A 225 -5.40 -5.17 23.12
N ARG A 226 -4.37 -4.40 23.46
CA ARG A 226 -4.30 -2.96 23.18
C ARG A 226 -4.41 -2.75 21.66
N LEU A 227 -5.35 -1.92 21.23
CA LEU A 227 -5.53 -1.56 19.82
C LEU A 227 -4.36 -0.67 19.34
N PRO A 228 -3.82 -0.91 18.13
CA PRO A 228 -2.81 -0.03 17.56
C PRO A 228 -3.41 1.35 17.26
N SER A 229 -2.63 2.40 17.54
CA SER A 229 -3.00 3.79 17.25
C SER A 229 -2.84 4.07 15.75
N LEU A 230 -3.94 4.38 15.06
CA LEU A 230 -3.92 4.77 13.65
C LEU A 230 -3.30 6.17 13.51
N ARG A 231 -2.22 6.28 12.73
CA ARG A 231 -1.61 7.56 12.34
C ARG A 231 -2.12 7.97 10.96
N ILE A 232 -2.81 9.10 10.91
CA ILE A 232 -3.25 9.73 9.67
C ILE A 232 -2.48 11.02 9.50
N ASP A 233 -1.64 11.10 8.47
CA ASP A 233 -0.98 12.33 8.06
C ASP A 233 -1.53 12.76 6.69
N VAL A 234 -2.21 13.92 6.70
CA VAL A 234 -2.72 14.57 5.50
C VAL A 234 -2.05 15.93 5.40
N THR A 235 -0.79 15.91 4.98
CA THR A 235 0.00 17.10 4.70
C THR A 235 -0.36 17.60 3.31
N SER A 236 -1.36 18.49 3.28
CA SER A 236 -1.97 19.20 2.13
C SER A 236 -3.41 18.78 1.78
N ILE A 237 -4.37 19.06 2.66
CA ILE A 237 -5.73 19.44 2.25
C ILE A 237 -6.08 20.72 3.00
N ASN A 238 -5.74 21.87 2.42
CA ASN A 238 -6.34 23.13 2.88
C ASN A 238 -7.85 23.08 2.57
N SER A 239 -8.64 23.34 3.61
CA SER A 239 -10.09 23.41 3.71
C SER A 239 -10.82 23.58 2.37
N PHE A 240 -11.63 22.58 1.99
CA PHE A 240 -12.66 22.75 0.97
C PHE A 240 -13.78 23.63 1.54
N ALA A 241 -13.77 24.91 1.20
CA ALA A 241 -14.97 25.73 1.25
C ALA A 241 -15.65 25.61 -0.13
N LEU A 242 -16.78 24.90 -0.19
CA LEU A 242 -17.68 25.01 -1.34
C LEU A 242 -18.28 26.42 -1.33
N PRO A 243 -18.25 27.18 -2.43
CA PRO A 243 -19.00 28.42 -2.52
C PRO A 243 -20.49 28.06 -2.52
N GLY A 244 -21.19 28.37 -1.42
CA GLY A 244 -22.66 28.24 -1.32
C GLY A 244 -23.21 27.35 -0.22
N CYS A 245 -22.41 26.74 0.66
CA CYS A 245 -22.93 25.92 1.76
C CYS A 245 -22.40 26.40 3.12
N GLN A 246 -23.11 27.34 3.77
CA GLN A 246 -22.70 27.94 5.05
C GLN A 246 -22.85 27.02 6.28
N SER A 247 -23.25 25.75 6.14
CA SER A 247 -23.55 24.89 7.31
C SER A 247 -22.99 23.46 7.27
N CYS A 248 -22.04 23.14 6.38
CA CYS A 248 -21.43 21.80 6.31
C CYS A 248 -19.90 21.87 6.39
N SER A 249 -19.36 22.28 7.55
CA SER A 249 -17.96 22.05 7.87
C SER A 249 -17.79 20.59 8.34
N TRP A 250 -17.41 19.69 7.45
CA TRP A 250 -17.06 18.31 7.82
C TRP A 250 -15.55 18.22 8.01
N THR A 251 -15.11 18.26 9.26
CA THR A 251 -13.71 17.99 9.64
C THR A 251 -13.39 16.50 9.54
N ALA A 252 -12.12 16.16 9.30
CA ALA A 252 -11.58 14.79 9.27
C ALA A 252 -12.03 13.89 10.45
N SER A 253 -12.45 14.47 11.56
CA SER A 253 -13.05 13.80 12.73
C SER A 253 -14.24 12.88 12.42
N SER A 254 -15.09 13.20 11.43
CA SER A 254 -16.27 12.36 11.12
C SER A 254 -15.92 11.07 10.38
N PHE A 255 -14.76 11.02 9.72
CA PHE A 255 -14.26 9.82 9.04
C PHE A 255 -13.63 8.84 10.04
N LEU A 256 -12.84 9.35 11.00
CA LEU A 256 -12.30 8.57 12.13
C LEU A 256 -13.41 7.91 12.93
N LEU A 257 -14.53 8.61 13.16
CA LEU A 257 -15.65 8.05 13.88
C LEU A 257 -16.26 6.85 13.17
N ARG A 258 -16.29 6.76 11.83
CA ARG A 258 -16.91 5.62 11.12
C ARG A 258 -16.01 4.39 11.02
N ILE A 259 -14.70 4.55 10.92
CA ILE A 259 -13.75 3.42 11.00
C ILE A 259 -13.74 2.85 12.42
N LEU A 260 -13.73 3.72 13.45
CA LEU A 260 -13.74 3.29 14.85
C LEU A 260 -15.12 2.81 15.35
N THR A 261 -16.22 3.43 14.92
CA THR A 261 -17.57 2.98 15.37
C THR A 261 -17.98 1.65 14.77
N ARG A 262 -17.45 1.23 13.61
CA ARG A 262 -17.67 -0.12 13.09
C ARG A 262 -16.91 -1.19 13.89
N GLN A 263 -15.81 -0.83 14.55
CA GLN A 263 -15.10 -1.69 15.52
C GLN A 263 -15.80 -1.77 16.89
N SER A 264 -16.55 -0.74 17.31
CA SER A 264 -17.22 -0.71 18.62
C SER A 264 -18.70 -1.16 18.64
N ARG A 265 -19.37 -1.25 17.49
CA ARG A 265 -20.79 -1.67 17.42
C ARG A 265 -20.94 -3.20 17.39
N GLY A 266 -20.48 -3.86 18.45
CA GLY A 266 -21.12 -5.04 18.98
C GLY A 266 -21.95 -4.62 20.19
N CYS A 267 -23.13 -4.03 19.98
CA CYS A 267 -24.04 -3.74 21.09
C CYS A 267 -24.68 -5.04 21.62
N PRO A 268 -24.81 -5.19 22.96
CA PRO A 268 -25.52 -6.30 23.57
C PRO A 268 -27.02 -6.03 23.49
N SER A 269 -27.79 -6.97 22.94
CA SER A 269 -29.21 -7.09 23.25
C SER A 269 -29.34 -8.06 24.43
N GLY A 270 -29.62 -7.50 25.61
CA GLY A 270 -30.04 -8.26 26.77
C GLY A 270 -31.48 -8.75 26.59
N ASN A 271 -31.63 -10.07 26.58
CA ASN A 271 -32.62 -10.93 27.23
C ASN A 271 -32.69 -12.28 26.51
#